data_AF-A0A522L2S0-F1
#
_entry.id   AF-A0A522L2S0-F1
#
_cell.length_a   1.000
_cell.length_b   1.000
_cell.length_c   1.000
_cell.angle_alpha   90.00
_cell.angle_beta   90.00
_cell.angle_gamma   90.00
#
_symmetry.space_group_name_H-M   'P 1'
#
loop_
_entity.id
_entity.type
_entity.pdbx_description
1 polymer ?
#
loop_
_entity_poly.entity_id
_entity_poly.type
_entity_poly.pdbx_seq_one_letter_code
_entity_poly.pdbx_strand_id
1 'polypeptide(L)'
;MAPIKFNELLFDHIVEFTKDHTIFAAAKNGDGHLRLFLINEISGHVYTRNGRADSWEELFGTDISTVIGCIAAARNRHIPVYRINGTNGERPQ
;
A
#
# COMPACT_ATOMS: atom_id res chain seq x y z
N MET A 1 2.37 19.60 12.06
CA MET A 1 2.45 18.12 11.98
C MET A 1 3.88 17.76 11.62
N ALA A 2 4.48 16.76 12.29
CA ALA A 2 5.78 16.25 11.86
C ALA A 2 5.64 15.57 10.48
N PRO A 3 6.61 15.74 9.58
CA PRO A 3 6.60 15.07 8.29
C PRO A 3 6.64 13.55 8.47
N ILE A 4 5.92 12.84 7.60
CA ILE A 4 5.85 11.38 7.66
C ILE A 4 7.19 10.81 7.22
N LYS A 5 7.73 9.91 8.05
CA LYS A 5 8.95 9.17 7.74
C LYS A 5 8.60 7.84 7.10
N PHE A 6 8.53 7.81 5.78
CA PHE A 6 8.14 6.61 5.03
C PHE A 6 9.12 5.43 5.19
N ASN A 7 10.36 5.70 5.57
CA ASN A 7 11.37 4.67 5.85
C ASN A 7 11.14 3.92 7.17
N GLU A 8 10.25 4.39 8.03
CA GLU A 8 9.88 3.77 9.31
C GLU A 8 8.57 2.97 9.21
N LEU A 9 8.05 2.74 7.99
CA LEU A 9 6.81 1.98 7.80
C LEU A 9 7.00 0.50 8.14
N LEU A 10 6.09 -0.01 8.97
CA LEU A 10 5.97 -1.41 9.29
C LEU A 10 4.62 -1.92 8.79
N PHE A 11 4.65 -2.82 7.81
CA PHE A 11 3.47 -3.47 7.26
C PHE A 11 3.19 -4.78 8.01
N ASP A 12 1.95 -4.93 8.46
CA ASP A 12 1.49 -6.15 9.14
C ASP A 12 0.75 -7.09 8.17
N HIS A 13 0.06 -6.52 7.16
CA HIS A 13 -0.73 -7.27 6.18
C HIS A 13 -0.66 -6.62 4.80
N ILE A 14 -0.62 -7.44 3.76
CA ILE A 14 -0.66 -7.01 2.35
C ILE A 14 -1.82 -7.72 1.65
N VAL A 15 -2.58 -6.99 0.84
CA VAL A 15 -3.59 -7.53 -0.06
C VAL A 15 -3.18 -7.21 -1.50
N GLU A 16 -3.05 -8.24 -2.33
CA GLU A 16 -2.67 -8.14 -3.74
C GLU A 16 -3.88 -8.43 -4.62
N PHE A 17 -4.31 -7.44 -5.40
CA PHE A 17 -5.25 -7.59 -6.51
C PHE A 17 -4.46 -7.97 -7.75
N THR A 18 -4.23 -9.27 -7.93
CA THR A 18 -3.24 -9.81 -8.88
C THR A 18 -3.53 -9.42 -10.33
N LYS A 19 -4.80 -9.40 -10.73
CA LYS A 19 -5.21 -9.03 -12.10
C LYS A 19 -5.06 -7.54 -12.38
N ASP A 20 -5.32 -6.71 -11.36
CA ASP A 20 -5.26 -5.26 -11.48
C ASP A 20 -3.85 -4.72 -11.19
N HIS A 21 -2.89 -5.63 -10.90
CA HIS A 21 -1.52 -5.30 -10.51
C HIS A 21 -1.48 -4.22 -9.43
N THR A 22 -2.41 -4.33 -8.48
CA THR A 22 -2.62 -3.32 -7.45
C THR A 22 -2.47 -3.95 -6.07
N ILE A 23 -1.76 -3.25 -5.18
CA ILE A 23 -1.59 -3.64 -3.79
C ILE A 23 -2.38 -2.68 -2.92
N PHE A 24 -3.13 -3.24 -1.98
CA PHE A 24 -3.66 -2.51 -0.85
C PHE A 24 -2.95 -2.98 0.43
N ALA A 25 -2.40 -2.04 1.19
CA ALA A 25 -1.60 -2.38 2.35
C ALA A 25 -1.84 -1.39 3.50
N ALA A 26 -1.74 -1.91 4.72
CA ALA A 26 -1.81 -1.13 5.94
C ALA A 26 -0.45 -1.17 6.64
N ALA A 27 0.03 -0.01 7.07
CA ALA A 27 1.27 0.11 7.82
C ALA A 27 1.08 1.00 9.05
N LYS A 28 1.94 0.80 10.05
CA LYS A 28 2.17 1.76 11.11
C LYS A 28 3.43 2.55 10.79
N ASN A 29 3.41 3.86 11.01
CA ASN A 29 4.62 4.67 10.98
C ASN A 29 5.41 4.53 12.30
N GLY A 30 6.57 5.18 12.42
CA GLY A 30 7.40 5.14 13.63
C GLY A 30 6.69 5.63 14.91
N ASP A 31 5.65 6.46 14.75
CA ASP A 31 4.81 6.94 15.86
C ASP A 31 3.62 6.00 16.18
N GLY A 32 3.50 4.87 15.49
CA GLY A 32 2.42 3.89 15.67
C GLY A 32 1.09 4.25 15.00
N HIS A 33 1.03 5.35 14.24
CA HIS A 33 -0.17 5.76 13.52
C HIS A 33 -0.39 4.92 12.26
N LEU A 34 -1.64 4.49 12.07
CA LEU A 34 -2.07 3.73 10.91
C LEU A 34 -2.08 4.59 9.65
N ARG A 35 -1.49 4.04 8.58
CA ARG A 35 -1.54 4.59 7.24
C ARG A 35 -1.88 3.49 6.24
N LEU A 36 -2.76 3.83 5.32
CA LEU A 36 -3.20 2.97 4.23
C LEU A 36 -2.45 3.35 2.95
N PHE A 37 -2.20 2.35 2.11
CA PHE A 37 -1.53 2.51 0.83
C PHE A 37 -2.30 1.77 -0.26
N LEU A 38 -2.39 2.41 -1.42
CA LEU A 38 -2.88 1.83 -2.66
C LEU A 38 -1.77 2.03 -3.71
N ILE A 39 -1.22 0.94 -4.21
CA ILE A 39 -0.06 0.95 -5.10
C ILE A 39 -0.44 0.27 -6.39
N ASN A 40 -0.31 0.95 -7.53
CA ASN A 40 -0.42 0.31 -8.83
C ASN A 40 0.99 -0.01 -9.34
N GLU A 41 1.31 -1.30 -9.41
CA GLU A 41 2.65 -1.77 -9.79
C GLU A 41 2.96 -1.54 -11.28
N ILE A 42 1.95 -1.42 -12.15
CA ILE A 42 2.16 -1.15 -13.59
C ILE A 42 2.47 0.32 -13.83
N SER A 43 1.65 1.22 -13.29
CA SER A 43 1.80 2.65 -13.53
C SER A 43 2.82 3.31 -12.61
N GLY A 44 3.15 2.66 -11.48
CA GLY A 44 4.03 3.22 -10.45
C GLY A 44 3.37 4.24 -9.54
N HIS A 45 2.06 4.51 -9.72
CA HIS A 45 1.33 5.42 -8.85
C HIS A 45 1.15 4.82 -7.46
N VAL A 46 1.45 5.62 -6.43
CA VAL A 46 1.28 5.25 -5.03
C VAL A 46 0.41 6.31 -4.37
N TYR A 47 -0.71 5.87 -3.82
CA TYR A 47 -1.60 6.70 -3.02
C TYR A 47 -1.53 6.28 -1.57
N THR A 48 -1.72 7.24 -0.69
CA THR A 48 -1.69 7.02 0.75
C THR A 48 -2.78 7.81 1.44
N ARG A 49 -3.29 7.23 2.53
CA ARG A 49 -4.33 7.85 3.34
C ARG A 49 -4.02 7.64 4.81
N ASN A 50 -3.99 8.72 5.57
CA ASN A 50 -4.06 8.60 7.03
C ASN A 50 -5.44 8.00 7.38
N GLY A 51 -5.51 7.02 8.28
CA GLY A 51 -6.77 6.38 8.67
C GLY A 51 -7.85 7.33 9.19
N ARG A 52 -7.49 8.58 9.57
CA ARG A 52 -8.43 9.64 9.98
C ARG A 52 -8.73 10.69 8.90
N ALA A 53 -8.01 10.68 7.77
CA ALA A 53 -8.20 11.65 6.69
C ALA A 53 -9.41 11.28 5.82
N ASP A 54 -10.04 12.29 5.22
CA ASP A 54 -11.16 12.17 4.29
C ASP A 54 -10.73 12.01 2.82
N SER A 55 -9.43 12.19 2.53
CA SER A 55 -8.87 12.11 1.18
C SER A 55 -7.70 11.12 1.06
N TRP A 56 -7.43 10.73 -0.19
CA TRP A 56 -6.21 10.03 -0.60
C TRP A 56 -5.24 11.04 -1.21
N GLU A 57 -3.96 10.89 -0.89
CA GLU A 57 -2.87 11.72 -1.38
C GLU A 57 -1.96 10.88 -2.28
N GLU A 58 -1.58 11.40 -3.45
CA GLU A 58 -0.58 10.75 -4.30
C GLU A 58 0.84 11.08 -3.80
N LEU A 59 1.72 10.07 -3.79
CA LEU A 59 3.13 10.22 -3.46
C LEU A 59 3.95 10.49 -4.71
N PHE A 60 5.08 11.18 -4.54
CA PHE A 60 5.97 11.56 -5.63
C PHE A 60 7.44 11.35 -5.25
N GLY A 61 8.30 11.23 -6.28
CA GLY A 61 9.75 11.19 -6.10
C GLY A 61 10.22 10.01 -5.24
N THR A 62 11.08 10.31 -4.27
CA THR A 62 11.72 9.32 -3.38
C THR A 62 10.75 8.62 -2.43
N ASP A 63 9.57 9.20 -2.20
CA ASP A 63 8.58 8.60 -1.31
C ASP A 63 7.98 7.33 -1.93
N ILE A 64 7.77 7.32 -3.25
CA ILE A 64 7.33 6.14 -4.00
C ILE A 64 8.33 4.99 -3.80
N SER A 65 9.60 5.23 -4.09
CA SER A 65 10.64 4.20 -4.00
C SER A 65 10.84 3.71 -2.58
N THR A 66 10.70 4.59 -1.58
CA THR A 66 10.77 4.23 -0.16
C THR A 66 9.63 3.29 0.24
N VAL A 67 8.39 3.61 -0.15
CA VAL A 67 7.22 2.76 0.16
C VAL A 67 7.33 1.40 -0.53
N ILE A 68 7.71 1.35 -1.80
CA ILE A 68 7.93 0.10 -2.54
C ILE A 68 9.01 -0.74 -1.87
N GLY A 69 10.12 -0.12 -1.44
CA GLY A 69 11.18 -0.79 -0.70
C GLY A 69 10.69 -1.40 0.62
N CYS A 70 9.83 -0.68 1.36
CA CYS A 70 9.24 -1.19 2.60
C CYS A 70 8.28 -2.36 2.36
N ILE A 71 7.48 -2.33 1.27
CA ILE A 71 6.63 -3.46 0.88
C ILE A 71 7.48 -4.69 0.52
N ALA A 72 8.54 -4.52 -0.26
CA ALA A 72 9.45 -5.60 -0.60
C ALA A 72 10.11 -6.20 0.66
N ALA A 73 10.57 -5.35 1.58
CA ALA A 73 11.11 -5.79 2.86
C ALA A 73 10.06 -6.54 3.70
N ALA A 74 8.81 -6.08 3.71
CA ALA A 74 7.72 -6.73 4.43
C ALA A 74 7.40 -8.13 3.87
N ARG A 75 7.34 -8.28 2.53
CA ARG A 75 7.20 -9.58 1.87
C ARG A 75 8.31 -10.55 2.31
N ASN A 76 9.55 -10.08 2.43
CA ASN A 76 10.69 -10.89 2.89
C ASN A 76 10.62 -11.28 4.39
N ARG A 77 9.86 -10.54 5.20
CA ARG A 77 9.64 -10.84 6.63
C ARG A 77 8.54 -11.90 6.88
N HIS A 78 7.98 -12.50 5.83
CA HIS A 78 6.93 -13.52 5.92
C HIS A 78 5.65 -13.05 6.60
N ILE A 79 5.26 -11.79 6.38
CA ILE A 79 3.95 -11.31 6.82
C ILE A 79 2.82 -11.95 5.98
N PRO A 80 1.58 -12.00 6.49
CA PRO A 80 0.45 -12.44 5.69
C PRO A 80 0.25 -11.61 4.41
N VAL A 81 0.25 -12.30 3.28
CA VAL A 81 -0.08 -11.73 1.95
C VAL A 81 -1.33 -12.44 1.42
N TYR A 82 -2.41 -11.68 1.30
CA TYR A 82 -3.68 -12.16 0.77
C TYR A 82 -3.75 -11.85 -0.72
N ARG A 83 -3.98 -12.87 -1.56
CA ARG A 83 -4.09 -12.68 -3.01
C ARG A 83 -5.52 -12.81 -3.45
N ILE A 84 -6.04 -11.74 -4.05
CA ILE A 84 -7.37 -11.67 -4.62
C ILE A 84 -7.24 -11.78 -6.13
N ASN A 85 -7.55 -12.97 -6.64
CA ASN A 85 -7.70 -13.21 -8.07
C ASN A 85 -9.16 -12.93 -8.43
N GLY A 86 -9.53 -11.66 -8.63
CA GLY A 86 -10.91 -11.33 -9.03
C GLY A 86 -11.32 -12.15 -10.26
N THR A 87 -12.48 -12.79 -10.25
CA THR A 87 -13.14 -13.18 -11.50
C THR A 87 -13.73 -11.91 -12.08
N ASN A 88 -13.47 -11.60 -13.36
CA ASN A 88 -14.24 -10.57 -14.03
C ASN A 88 -15.70 -11.00 -13.87
N GLY A 89 -16.47 -10.28 -13.06
CA GLY A 89 -17.91 -10.50 -13.03
C GLY A 89 -18.39 -10.20 -14.43
N GLU A 90 -18.71 -11.23 -15.19
CA GLU A 90 -19.64 -11.07 -16.30
C GLU A 90 -20.84 -10.33 -15.71
N ARG A 91 -21.06 -9.09 -16.15
CA ARG A 91 -22.31 -8.42 -15.86
C ARG A 91 -23.41 -9.35 -16.38
N PRO A 92 -24.40 -9.75 -15.55
CA PRO A 92 -25.62 -10.30 -16.12
C PRO A 92 -26.17 -9.23 -17.08
N GLN A 93 -26.44 -9.65 -18.33
CA GLN A 93 -27.15 -8.82 -19.30
C GLN A 93 -28.55 -8.48 -18.80
#